data_AF-A0A1J5KVL6-F1
#
_entry.id   AF-A0A1J5KVL6-F1
#
_cell.length_a   1.000
_cell.length_b   1.000
_cell.length_c   1.000
_cell.angle_alpha   90.00
_cell.angle_beta   90.00
_cell.angle_gamma   90.00
#
_symmetry.space_group_name_H-M   'P 1'
#
loop_
_entity.id
_entity.type
_entity.pdbx_description
1 polymer ?
#
loop_
_entity_poly.entity_id
_entity_poly.type
_entity_poly.pdbx_seq_one_letter_code
_entity_poly.pdbx_strand_id
1 'polypeptide(L)'
;MLKKMTIAGVSLFSIIVGVNFYNTSEDKVVSTDFFDRKNPYSRKPASIGKGEVLVKKEEINKKVVGIENRIEKLATLKGCYTKKCEFSSVDSREYDLSVGQSLKKELLNFYEEVLTNEIVDERVSSIARDFLKISNGHVKEAALLLISTQGPSQENLDSIVNNVLEYHDANLVGLALMELEKYKDDQYEVSIKESFVNNFSTGSLMVKEALAKGLYRFVNEDSRNVYGDILESLPKGSRVRRNLKASLDRYDHRARL
;
A
#
# COMPACT_ATOMS: atom_id res chain seq x y z
N MET A 1 -16.95 -36.47 -62.19
CA MET A 1 -17.27 -35.18 -62.85
C MET A 1 -18.07 -34.32 -61.86
N LEU A 2 -17.42 -33.46 -61.08
CA LEU A 2 -18.08 -32.46 -60.24
C LEU A 2 -17.84 -31.07 -60.82
N LYS A 3 -18.91 -30.33 -61.11
CA LYS A 3 -18.87 -28.97 -61.65
C LYS A 3 -18.90 -27.93 -60.51
N LYS A 4 -17.79 -27.20 -60.43
CA LYS A 4 -17.59 -25.74 -60.26
C LYS A 4 -18.54 -24.93 -59.35
N MET A 5 -17.91 -24.33 -58.33
CA MET A 5 -18.19 -23.01 -57.74
C MET A 5 -18.23 -21.89 -58.80
N THR A 6 -19.04 -20.84 -58.61
CA THR A 6 -18.59 -19.43 -58.54
C THR A 6 -19.68 -18.49 -57.99
N ILE A 7 -19.22 -17.43 -57.33
CA ILE A 7 -19.87 -16.36 -56.57
C ILE A 7 -20.34 -15.21 -57.49
N ALA A 8 -21.42 -14.51 -57.14
CA ALA A 8 -21.59 -13.07 -57.42
C ALA A 8 -22.65 -12.47 -56.47
N GLY A 9 -22.34 -11.33 -55.87
CA GLY A 9 -23.22 -10.63 -54.93
C GLY A 9 -23.87 -9.38 -55.49
N VAL A 10 -24.37 -8.57 -54.54
CA VAL A 10 -24.64 -7.12 -54.56
C VAL A 10 -26.12 -6.69 -54.65
N SER A 11 -26.60 -6.23 -53.48
CA SER A 11 -27.32 -4.97 -53.21
C SER A 11 -28.80 -4.81 -53.59
N LEU A 12 -29.65 -4.47 -52.61
CA LEU A 12 -30.12 -3.10 -52.34
C LEU A 12 -31.26 -3.17 -51.31
N PHE A 13 -31.11 -2.55 -50.15
CA PHE A 13 -32.25 -2.25 -49.27
C PHE A 13 -32.32 -0.75 -49.00
N SER A 14 -33.50 -0.22 -49.28
CA SER A 14 -33.90 1.18 -49.30
C SER A 14 -34.00 1.81 -47.91
N ILE A 15 -33.45 3.02 -47.80
CA ILE A 15 -34.02 4.29 -47.31
C ILE A 15 -35.32 4.18 -46.48
N ILE A 16 -35.34 4.79 -45.28
CA ILE A 16 -36.29 5.87 -44.90
C ILE A 16 -35.76 6.65 -43.68
N VAL A 17 -35.97 7.96 -43.80
CA VAL A 17 -35.51 9.12 -43.05
C VAL A 17 -36.41 9.42 -41.84
N GLY A 18 -35.85 10.00 -40.77
CA GLY A 18 -36.62 10.48 -39.61
C GLY A 18 -35.82 11.33 -38.60
N VAL A 19 -35.26 12.45 -39.05
CA VAL A 19 -35.17 13.79 -38.38
C VAL A 19 -35.54 13.80 -36.86
N ASN A 20 -34.73 14.18 -35.87
CA ASN A 20 -34.22 15.52 -35.60
C ASN A 20 -33.49 15.61 -34.22
N PHE A 21 -32.58 16.58 -34.10
CA PHE A 21 -32.17 17.33 -32.88
C PHE A 21 -31.09 16.82 -31.88
N TYR A 22 -30.08 17.71 -31.76
CA TYR A 22 -29.10 17.98 -30.70
C TYR A 22 -27.70 17.31 -30.70
N ASN A 23 -26.72 18.13 -31.08
CA ASN A 23 -25.38 18.30 -30.49
C ASN A 23 -25.07 17.44 -29.27
N THR A 24 -23.95 16.70 -29.31
CA THR A 24 -22.75 16.97 -28.50
C THR A 24 -21.65 15.96 -28.82
N SER A 25 -20.42 16.45 -28.80
CA SER A 25 -19.18 15.67 -28.84
C SER A 25 -19.13 14.67 -27.67
N GLU A 26 -18.89 13.40 -27.96
CA GLU A 26 -18.44 12.44 -26.93
C GLU A 26 -17.18 11.73 -27.40
N ASP A 27 -16.06 12.28 -26.96
CA ASP A 27 -14.84 11.53 -26.71
C ASP A 27 -15.19 10.32 -25.86
N LYS A 28 -14.87 9.12 -26.36
CA LYS A 28 -14.98 7.89 -25.59
C LYS A 28 -13.96 7.92 -24.45
N VAL A 29 -14.43 8.37 -23.29
CA VAL A 29 -13.75 8.18 -22.01
C VAL A 29 -13.64 6.67 -21.77
N VAL A 30 -12.41 6.17 -21.86
CA VAL A 30 -12.05 4.85 -21.33
C VAL A 30 -12.29 4.93 -19.82
N SER A 31 -13.34 4.25 -19.35
CA SER A 31 -13.61 4.07 -17.92
C SER A 31 -12.46 3.26 -17.31
N THR A 32 -11.46 3.96 -16.78
CA THR A 32 -10.53 3.41 -15.80
C THR A 32 -11.21 3.44 -14.45
N ASP A 33 -12.10 2.47 -14.23
CA ASP A 33 -12.58 2.17 -12.88
C ASP A 33 -11.43 1.55 -12.08
N PHE A 34 -10.53 2.43 -11.61
CA PHE A 34 -9.46 2.12 -10.66
C PHE A 34 -9.53 3.06 -9.44
N PHE A 35 -10.70 3.65 -9.19
CA PHE A 35 -10.96 4.46 -8.01
C PHE A 35 -12.15 3.86 -7.25
N ASP A 36 -11.86 2.81 -6.50
CA ASP A 36 -12.73 2.38 -5.41
C ASP A 36 -12.82 3.53 -4.39
N ARG A 37 -13.99 4.17 -4.30
CA ARG A 37 -14.24 5.28 -3.35
C ARG A 37 -14.14 4.85 -1.89
N LYS A 38 -13.94 3.56 -1.60
CA LYS A 38 -13.65 3.03 -0.26
C LYS A 38 -12.15 2.87 0.03
N ASN A 39 -11.27 3.17 -0.93
CA ASN A 39 -9.83 3.11 -0.75
C ASN A 39 -9.28 4.46 -0.23
N PRO A 40 -8.80 4.53 1.04
CA PRO A 40 -8.25 5.77 1.61
C PRO A 40 -6.99 6.28 0.89
N TYR A 41 -6.35 5.45 0.06
CA TYR A 41 -5.15 5.79 -0.72
C TYR A 41 -5.43 6.54 -2.05
N SER A 42 -6.69 6.92 -2.31
CA SER A 42 -7.05 7.68 -3.53
C SER A 42 -6.74 9.18 -3.46
N ARG A 43 -6.24 9.69 -2.32
CA ARG A 43 -5.89 11.10 -2.14
C ARG A 43 -4.41 11.28 -2.46
N LYS A 44 -4.11 12.07 -3.51
CA LYS A 44 -2.73 12.50 -3.81
C LYS A 44 -2.12 13.16 -2.56
N PRO A 45 -0.84 12.89 -2.22
CA PRO A 45 -0.17 13.65 -1.18
C PRO A 45 -0.11 15.13 -1.59
N ALA A 46 -0.44 16.01 -0.65
CA ALA A 46 -0.34 17.45 -0.85
C ALA A 46 1.13 17.83 -1.10
N SER A 47 1.38 18.55 -2.19
CA SER A 47 2.68 19.16 -2.45
C SER A 47 2.86 20.29 -1.44
N ILE A 48 3.96 20.22 -0.69
CA ILE A 48 4.32 21.19 0.36
C ILE A 48 4.63 22.53 -0.30
N GLY A 49 3.70 23.48 -0.17
CA GLY A 49 3.96 24.89 -0.45
C GLY A 49 4.79 25.48 0.69
N LYS A 50 5.96 26.06 0.37
CA LYS A 50 6.74 26.86 1.32
C LYS A 50 5.94 28.10 1.72
N GLY A 51 5.46 28.13 2.95
CA GLY A 51 4.92 29.31 3.60
C GLY A 51 5.26 29.27 5.08
N GLU A 52 6.36 29.93 5.47
CA GLU A 52 6.61 30.25 6.88
C GLU A 52 5.56 31.26 7.33
N VAL A 53 4.66 30.85 8.22
CA VAL A 53 3.76 31.75 8.94
C VAL A 53 3.79 31.39 10.42
N LEU A 54 4.03 32.41 11.24
CA LEU A 54 4.09 32.37 12.71
C LEU A 54 2.87 31.65 13.33
N VAL A 55 3.02 30.36 13.62
CA VAL A 55 2.01 29.58 14.35
C VAL A 55 2.03 30.02 15.82
N LYS A 56 0.89 30.47 16.34
CA LYS A 56 0.74 30.95 17.72
C LYS A 56 1.04 29.82 18.71
N LYS A 57 1.87 30.11 19.72
CA LYS A 57 2.38 29.18 20.74
C LYS A 57 1.28 28.36 21.46
N GLU A 58 0.05 28.86 21.53
CA GLU A 58 -1.11 28.16 22.10
C GLU A 58 -1.62 27.00 21.23
N GLU A 59 -1.63 27.13 19.89
CA GLU A 59 -2.05 26.06 18.99
C GLU A 59 -1.06 24.89 19.01
N ILE A 60 0.24 25.21 19.12
CA ILE A 60 1.30 24.20 19.26
C ILE A 60 1.10 23.41 20.56
N ASN A 61 0.90 24.10 21.70
CA ASN A 61 0.66 23.43 22.98
C ASN A 61 -0.59 22.53 22.96
N LYS A 62 -1.69 22.98 22.33
CA LYS A 62 -2.91 22.17 22.23
C LYS A 62 -2.72 20.92 21.36
N LYS A 63 -1.99 21.03 20.24
CA LYS A 63 -1.65 19.88 19.38
C LYS A 63 -0.76 18.87 20.12
N VAL A 64 0.26 19.35 20.84
CA VAL A 64 1.19 18.52 21.62
C VAL A 64 0.47 17.74 22.72
N VAL A 65 -0.40 18.39 23.50
CA VAL A 65 -1.21 17.73 24.55
C VAL A 65 -2.21 16.74 23.95
N GLY A 66 -2.77 17.03 22.77
CA GLY A 66 -3.63 16.11 22.04
C GLY A 66 -2.92 14.79 21.69
N ILE A 67 -1.68 14.87 21.19
CA ILE A 67 -0.86 13.71 20.84
C ILE A 67 -0.55 12.85 22.07
N GLU A 68 -0.15 13.46 23.19
CA GLU A 68 0.17 12.72 24.43
C GLU A 68 -1.02 11.94 24.95
N ASN A 69 -2.21 12.55 24.98
CA ASN A 69 -3.45 11.87 25.37
C ASN A 69 -3.76 10.67 24.48
N ARG A 70 -3.49 10.76 23.16
CA ARG A 70 -3.67 9.65 22.22
C ARG A 70 -2.69 8.52 22.49
N ILE A 71 -1.43 8.86 22.71
CA ILE A 71 -0.36 7.89 23.01
C ILE A 71 -0.67 7.16 24.32
N GLU A 72 -1.07 7.87 25.37
CA GLU A 72 -1.43 7.26 26.66
C GLU A 72 -2.62 6.31 26.54
N LYS A 73 -3.67 6.72 25.80
CA LYS A 73 -4.84 5.87 25.54
C LYS A 73 -4.45 4.59 24.79
N LEU A 74 -3.61 4.71 23.75
CA LEU A 74 -3.09 3.57 23.00
C LEU A 74 -2.23 2.66 23.87
N ALA A 75 -1.35 3.22 24.70
CA ALA A 75 -0.51 2.45 25.62
C ALA A 75 -1.34 1.68 26.66
N THR A 76 -2.39 2.31 27.19
CA THR A 76 -3.34 1.66 28.11
C THR A 76 -4.03 0.47 27.45
N LEU A 77 -4.54 0.64 26.23
CA LEU A 77 -5.16 -0.45 25.47
C LEU A 77 -4.17 -1.55 25.10
N LYS A 78 -2.93 -1.21 24.73
CA LYS A 78 -1.87 -2.19 24.48
C LYS A 78 -1.57 -3.02 25.74
N GLY A 79 -1.62 -2.40 26.91
CA GLY A 79 -1.48 -3.07 28.20
C GLY A 79 -2.51 -4.18 28.44
N CYS A 80 -3.67 -4.11 27.78
CA CYS A 80 -4.73 -5.11 27.92
C CYS A 80 -4.35 -6.49 27.38
N TYR A 81 -3.35 -6.62 26.50
CA TYR A 81 -2.82 -7.94 26.12
C TYR A 81 -2.16 -8.68 27.29
N THR A 82 -1.76 -7.96 28.35
CA THR A 82 -1.07 -8.54 29.52
C THR A 82 -1.86 -8.42 30.82
N LYS A 83 -2.80 -7.47 30.88
CA LYS A 83 -3.59 -7.15 32.07
C LYS A 83 -5.08 -7.26 31.75
N LYS A 84 -5.88 -7.69 32.72
CA LYS A 84 -7.33 -7.79 32.55
C LYS A 84 -7.95 -6.39 32.50
N CYS A 85 -8.30 -5.94 31.31
CA CYS A 85 -9.16 -4.78 31.04
C CYS A 85 -10.65 -5.17 30.94
N GLU A 86 -11.51 -4.15 30.85
CA GLU A 86 -12.98 -4.25 30.75
C GLU A 86 -13.47 -4.78 29.38
N PHE A 87 -12.97 -5.94 28.94
CA PHE A 87 -13.55 -6.68 27.83
C PHE A 87 -14.33 -7.88 28.36
N SER A 88 -15.59 -7.99 27.94
CA SER A 88 -16.49 -9.06 28.35
C SER A 88 -16.23 -10.34 27.54
N SER A 89 -15.05 -10.94 27.69
CA SER A 89 -14.83 -12.30 27.18
C SER A 89 -14.08 -13.14 28.19
N VAL A 90 -14.57 -14.36 28.35
CA VAL A 90 -13.95 -15.42 29.16
C VAL A 90 -12.96 -16.22 28.31
N ASP A 91 -13.08 -16.17 26.98
CA ASP A 91 -12.18 -16.82 26.04
C ASP A 91 -11.00 -15.91 25.68
N SER A 92 -9.78 -16.45 25.82
CA SER A 92 -8.55 -15.68 25.56
C SER A 92 -8.43 -15.16 24.12
N ARG A 93 -8.91 -15.90 23.12
CA ARG A 93 -8.77 -15.51 21.71
C ARG A 93 -9.76 -14.41 21.35
N GLU A 94 -11.00 -14.55 21.82
CA GLU A 94 -12.00 -13.50 21.66
C GLU A 94 -11.61 -12.23 22.41
N TYR A 95 -10.99 -12.36 23.59
CA TYR A 95 -10.41 -11.24 24.32
C TYR A 95 -9.33 -10.53 23.49
N ASP A 96 -8.32 -11.25 22.99
CA ASP A 96 -7.24 -10.69 22.17
C ASP A 96 -7.76 -10.04 20.87
N LEU A 97 -8.79 -10.62 20.26
CA LEU A 97 -9.49 -10.06 19.11
C LEU A 97 -10.14 -8.72 19.47
N SER A 98 -10.84 -8.65 20.60
CA SER A 98 -11.54 -7.45 21.07
C SER A 98 -10.57 -6.31 21.40
N VAL A 99 -9.44 -6.63 22.03
CA VAL A 99 -8.33 -5.69 22.25
C VAL A 99 -7.78 -5.21 20.91
N GLY A 100 -7.52 -6.11 19.97
CA GLY A 100 -6.99 -5.78 18.64
C GLY A 100 -7.92 -4.88 17.82
N GLN A 101 -9.23 -5.13 17.85
CA GLN A 101 -10.23 -4.28 17.19
C GLN A 101 -10.30 -2.89 17.81
N SER A 102 -10.22 -2.80 19.13
CA SER A 102 -10.22 -1.52 19.85
C SER A 102 -8.95 -0.72 19.53
N LEU A 103 -7.79 -1.37 19.51
CA LEU A 103 -6.53 -0.77 19.10
C LEU A 103 -6.57 -0.29 17.65
N LYS A 104 -7.07 -1.11 16.71
CA LYS A 104 -7.25 -0.71 15.32
C LYS A 104 -8.07 0.57 15.23
N LYS A 105 -9.23 0.60 15.90
CA LYS A 105 -10.13 1.75 15.89
C LYS A 105 -9.45 3.02 16.40
N GLU A 106 -8.74 2.94 17.52
CA GLU A 106 -8.05 4.10 18.09
C GLU A 106 -6.86 4.56 17.24
N LEU A 107 -6.11 3.64 16.63
CA LEU A 107 -5.05 3.98 15.68
C LEU A 107 -5.61 4.68 14.43
N LEU A 108 -6.74 4.21 13.90
CA LEU A 108 -7.39 4.86 12.75
C LEU A 108 -7.94 6.24 13.11
N ASN A 109 -8.55 6.40 14.29
CA ASN A 109 -8.97 7.72 14.77
C ASN A 109 -7.77 8.67 14.88
N PHE A 110 -6.64 8.18 15.38
CA PHE A 110 -5.43 8.99 15.48
C PHE A 110 -4.85 9.33 14.11
N TYR A 111 -4.85 8.39 13.17
CA TYR A 111 -4.49 8.62 11.77
C TYR A 111 -5.33 9.73 11.14
N GLU A 112 -6.66 9.68 11.29
CA GLU A 112 -7.55 10.72 10.74
C GLU A 112 -7.30 12.09 11.37
N GLU A 113 -7.03 12.14 12.67
CA GLU A 113 -6.67 13.38 13.38
C GLU A 113 -5.33 13.94 12.90
N VAL A 114 -4.31 13.10 12.75
CA VAL A 114 -2.99 13.48 12.23
C VAL A 114 -3.09 14.00 10.81
N LEU A 115 -3.84 13.30 9.95
CA LEU A 115 -4.05 13.68 8.56
C LEU A 115 -4.81 15.02 8.45
N THR A 116 -5.92 15.17 9.20
CA THR A 116 -6.77 16.37 9.16
C THR A 116 -6.03 17.61 9.66
N ASN A 117 -5.15 17.46 10.64
CA ASN A 117 -4.43 18.57 11.27
C ASN A 117 -3.01 18.75 10.73
N GLU A 118 -2.62 17.97 9.72
CA GLU A 118 -1.30 17.93 9.08
C GLU A 118 -0.17 17.83 10.12
N ILE A 119 -0.33 16.92 11.08
CA ILE A 119 0.63 16.75 12.18
C ILE A 119 1.83 15.93 11.69
N VAL A 120 3.01 16.55 11.73
CA VAL A 120 4.29 15.88 11.55
C VAL A 120 5.04 15.92 12.87
N ASP A 121 5.18 14.77 13.54
CA ASP A 121 5.77 14.67 14.87
C ASP A 121 6.37 13.27 15.10
N GLU A 122 7.62 13.23 15.57
CA GLU A 122 8.33 11.96 15.77
C GLU A 122 7.63 11.03 16.79
N ARG A 123 6.84 11.58 17.72
CA ARG A 123 6.06 10.77 18.65
C ARG A 123 4.97 9.96 17.93
N VAL A 124 4.44 10.48 16.82
CA VAL A 124 3.50 9.74 15.94
C VAL A 124 4.21 8.59 15.25
N SER A 125 5.40 8.84 14.67
CA SER A 125 6.24 7.79 14.08
C SER A 125 6.59 6.72 15.12
N SER A 126 7.08 7.14 16.29
CA SER A 126 7.50 6.25 17.36
C SER A 126 6.38 5.34 17.84
N ILE A 127 5.19 5.88 18.10
CA ILE A 127 4.07 5.04 18.55
C ILE A 127 3.62 4.09 17.43
N ALA A 128 3.60 4.54 16.18
CA ALA A 128 3.24 3.68 15.05
C ALA A 128 4.23 2.50 14.89
N ARG A 129 5.54 2.75 15.00
CA ARG A 129 6.56 1.67 15.01
C ARG A 129 6.35 0.68 16.15
N ASP A 130 5.95 1.16 17.33
CA ASP A 130 5.66 0.28 18.47
C ASP A 130 4.41 -0.59 18.29
N PHE A 131 3.45 -0.14 17.50
CA PHE A 131 2.26 -0.92 17.13
C PHE A 131 2.51 -1.87 15.96
N LEU A 132 3.45 -1.56 15.06
CA LEU A 132 3.90 -2.50 14.04
C LEU A 132 4.48 -3.78 14.64
N LYS A 133 5.05 -3.75 15.85
CA LYS A 133 5.60 -4.94 16.52
C LYS A 133 4.52 -5.92 17.02
N ILE A 134 3.24 -5.51 17.09
CA ILE A 134 2.15 -6.37 17.55
C ILE A 134 1.82 -7.43 16.48
N SER A 135 1.56 -8.67 16.90
CA SER A 135 1.30 -9.82 15.99
C SER A 135 -0.04 -9.77 15.25
N ASN A 136 -0.92 -8.84 15.61
CA ASN A 136 -2.23 -8.66 14.99
C ASN A 136 -2.12 -7.86 13.68
N GLY A 137 -2.42 -8.51 12.54
CA GLY A 137 -2.33 -7.89 11.21
C GLY A 137 -3.16 -6.63 11.02
N HIS A 138 -4.34 -6.53 11.66
CA HIS A 138 -5.17 -5.32 11.59
C HIS A 138 -4.59 -4.14 12.36
N VAL A 139 -3.91 -4.42 13.47
CA VAL A 139 -3.17 -3.39 14.22
C VAL A 139 -1.97 -2.92 13.42
N LYS A 140 -1.22 -3.84 12.79
CA LYS A 140 -0.12 -3.48 11.89
C LYS A 140 -0.59 -2.64 10.71
N GLU A 141 -1.73 -2.97 10.10
CA GLU A 141 -2.34 -2.20 9.02
C GLU A 141 -2.61 -0.74 9.44
N ALA A 142 -3.27 -0.55 10.58
CA ALA A 142 -3.56 0.80 11.10
C ALA A 142 -2.29 1.56 11.52
N ALA A 143 -1.30 0.86 12.07
CA ALA A 143 -0.01 1.45 12.42
C ALA A 143 0.79 1.86 11.17
N LEU A 144 0.77 1.06 10.11
CA LEU A 144 1.40 1.41 8.83
C LEU A 144 0.74 2.64 8.20
N LEU A 145 -0.60 2.74 8.26
CA LEU A 145 -1.33 3.93 7.87
C LEU A 145 -0.86 5.16 8.65
N LEU A 146 -0.66 5.04 9.97
CA LEU A 146 -0.14 6.14 10.78
C LEU A 146 1.29 6.54 10.38
N ILE A 147 2.19 5.58 10.13
CA ILE A 147 3.52 5.87 9.54
C ILE A 147 3.38 6.62 8.21
N SER A 148 2.40 6.24 7.39
CA SER A 148 2.23 6.87 6.07
C SER A 148 1.86 8.36 6.11
N THR A 149 1.49 8.89 7.27
CA THR A 149 1.27 10.34 7.46
C THR A 149 2.56 11.10 7.75
N GLN A 150 3.64 10.39 8.08
CA GLN A 150 4.92 10.96 8.48
C GLN A 150 5.92 10.90 7.31
N GLY A 151 7.00 11.67 7.44
CA GLY A 151 8.10 11.67 6.48
C GLY A 151 8.91 10.37 6.52
N PRO A 152 9.67 10.06 5.45
CA PRO A 152 10.57 8.90 5.45
C PRO A 152 11.70 9.09 6.46
N SER A 153 11.97 8.06 7.25
CA SER A 153 13.12 7.98 8.17
C SER A 153 13.68 6.55 8.18
N GLN A 154 14.95 6.39 8.54
CA GLN A 154 15.56 5.05 8.62
C GLN A 154 14.84 4.16 9.63
N GLU A 155 14.43 4.70 10.77
CA GLU A 155 13.70 3.96 11.81
C GLU A 155 12.34 3.47 11.32
N ASN A 156 11.65 4.28 10.52
CA ASN A 156 10.37 3.89 9.92
C ASN A 156 10.58 2.80 8.86
N LEU A 157 11.61 2.93 8.02
CA LEU A 157 11.99 1.91 7.04
C LEU A 157 12.30 0.57 7.71
N ASP A 158 13.18 0.57 8.71
CA ASP A 158 13.56 -0.63 9.45
C ASP A 158 12.32 -1.27 10.11
N SER A 159 11.43 -0.45 10.65
CA SER A 159 10.20 -0.95 11.25
C SER A 159 9.26 -1.60 10.22
N ILE A 160 9.12 -1.02 9.02
CA ILE A 160 8.31 -1.60 7.93
C ILE A 160 8.95 -2.91 7.47
N VAL A 161 10.25 -2.93 7.20
CA VAL A 161 10.97 -4.11 6.75
C VAL A 161 10.83 -5.26 7.75
N ASN A 162 11.17 -5.02 9.01
CA ASN A 162 11.27 -6.07 10.03
C ASN A 162 9.91 -6.53 10.57
N ASN A 163 8.87 -5.68 10.51
CA ASN A 163 7.58 -6.01 11.13
C ASN A 163 6.43 -6.20 10.14
N VAL A 164 6.59 -5.73 8.90
CA VAL A 164 5.55 -5.87 7.87
C VAL A 164 5.97 -6.83 6.77
N LEU A 165 7.14 -6.64 6.14
CA LEU A 165 7.53 -7.50 5.02
C LEU A 165 7.82 -8.93 5.46
N GLU A 166 8.38 -9.11 6.66
CA GLU A 166 8.59 -10.43 7.25
C GLU A 166 7.30 -11.09 7.77
N TYR A 167 6.18 -10.35 7.83
CA TYR A 167 4.90 -10.87 8.29
C TYR A 167 4.15 -11.63 7.19
N HIS A 168 3.42 -12.67 7.56
CA HIS A 168 2.77 -13.60 6.63
C HIS A 168 1.41 -13.11 6.08
N ASP A 169 1.28 -11.83 5.73
CA ASP A 169 0.04 -11.24 5.19
C ASP A 169 0.31 -10.50 3.86
N ALA A 170 -0.26 -11.02 2.77
CA ALA A 170 -0.08 -10.46 1.43
C ALA A 170 -0.68 -9.07 1.26
N ASN A 171 -1.79 -8.75 1.95
CA ASN A 171 -2.41 -7.43 1.88
C ASN A 171 -1.50 -6.40 2.56
N LEU A 172 -0.96 -6.76 3.73
CA LEU A 172 -0.05 -5.90 4.47
C LEU A 172 1.26 -5.65 3.69
N VAL A 173 1.80 -6.67 3.01
CA VAL A 173 2.94 -6.50 2.09
C VAL A 173 2.58 -5.53 0.96
N GLY A 174 1.39 -5.63 0.37
CA GLY A 174 0.92 -4.70 -0.65
C GLY A 174 0.88 -3.25 -0.15
N LEU A 175 0.40 -3.02 1.08
CA LEU A 175 0.40 -1.70 1.71
C LEU A 175 1.82 -1.19 1.95
N ALA A 176 2.71 -2.04 2.46
CA ALA A 176 4.11 -1.67 2.68
C ALA A 176 4.81 -1.30 1.37
N LEU A 177 4.55 -2.02 0.28
CA LEU A 177 5.13 -1.68 -1.02
C LEU A 177 4.68 -0.30 -1.52
N MET A 178 3.46 0.12 -1.23
CA MET A 178 3.02 1.49 -1.56
C MET A 178 3.72 2.54 -0.68
N GLU A 179 3.88 2.26 0.62
CA GLU A 179 4.58 3.15 1.55
C GLU A 179 6.07 3.31 1.20
N LEU A 180 6.73 2.20 0.87
CA LEU A 180 8.15 2.16 0.51
C LEU A 180 8.46 2.97 -0.75
N GLU A 181 7.46 3.37 -1.55
CA GLU A 181 7.70 4.27 -2.68
C GLU A 181 8.20 5.65 -2.26
N LYS A 182 7.96 6.07 -1.02
CA LYS A 182 8.51 7.31 -0.45
C LYS A 182 9.99 7.21 -0.09
N TYR A 183 10.54 5.99 -0.06
CA TYR A 183 11.90 5.68 0.39
C TYR A 183 12.79 5.31 -0.80
N LYS A 184 12.51 5.82 -2.01
CA LYS A 184 13.27 5.48 -3.22
C LYS A 184 14.51 6.35 -3.45
N ASP A 185 14.92 7.12 -2.45
CA ASP A 185 16.18 7.86 -2.51
C ASP A 185 17.37 6.89 -2.29
N ASP A 186 18.52 7.22 -2.87
CA ASP A 186 19.75 6.42 -2.82
C ASP A 186 20.13 5.95 -1.40
N GLN A 187 19.79 6.74 -0.38
CA GLN A 187 20.05 6.44 1.03
C GLN A 187 19.35 5.16 1.54
N TYR A 188 18.17 4.83 1.03
CA TYR A 188 17.31 3.75 1.55
C TYR A 188 17.26 2.53 0.62
N GLU A 189 17.64 2.72 -0.64
CA GLU A 189 17.47 1.75 -1.70
C GLU A 189 18.16 0.41 -1.39
N VAL A 190 19.37 0.47 -0.85
CA VAL A 190 20.16 -0.72 -0.48
C VAL A 190 19.40 -1.57 0.53
N SER A 191 18.88 -0.96 1.61
CA SER A 191 18.13 -1.66 2.66
C SER A 191 16.82 -2.27 2.14
N ILE A 192 16.12 -1.57 1.25
CA ILE A 192 14.90 -2.10 0.59
C ILE A 192 15.25 -3.31 -0.27
N LYS A 193 16.28 -3.19 -1.11
CA LYS A 193 16.74 -4.28 -1.99
C LYS A 193 17.14 -5.51 -1.18
N GLU A 194 17.95 -5.34 -0.15
CA GLU A 194 18.39 -6.44 0.73
C GLU A 194 17.20 -7.13 1.40
N SER A 195 16.23 -6.35 1.89
CA SER A 195 14.99 -6.88 2.46
C SER A 195 14.21 -7.72 1.44
N PHE A 196 14.09 -7.24 0.19
CA PHE A 196 13.36 -7.97 -0.84
C PHE A 196 14.07 -9.26 -1.23
N VAL A 197 15.39 -9.23 -1.41
CA VAL A 197 16.21 -10.43 -1.68
C VAL A 197 16.06 -11.46 -0.56
N ASN A 198 16.13 -11.02 0.71
CA ASN A 198 15.92 -11.90 1.85
C ASN A 198 14.51 -12.52 1.80
N ASN A 199 13.46 -11.73 1.58
CA ASN A 199 12.08 -12.21 1.52
C ASN A 199 11.82 -13.18 0.37
N PHE A 200 12.48 -13.03 -0.79
CA PHE A 200 12.42 -14.03 -1.86
C PHE A 200 13.05 -15.37 -1.47
N SER A 201 14.00 -15.36 -0.53
CA SER A 201 14.66 -16.56 -0.02
C SER A 201 13.84 -17.20 1.11
N THR A 202 13.53 -16.44 2.16
CA THR A 202 13.01 -16.95 3.45
C THR A 202 11.51 -16.72 3.67
N GLY A 203 10.90 -15.77 2.93
CA GLY A 203 9.50 -15.39 3.12
C GLY A 203 8.50 -16.49 2.78
N SER A 204 7.25 -16.32 3.22
CA SER A 204 6.17 -17.25 2.86
C SER A 204 5.81 -17.15 1.37
N LEU A 205 5.18 -18.18 0.80
CA LEU A 205 4.75 -18.16 -0.60
C LEU A 205 3.88 -16.93 -0.92
N MET A 206 2.98 -16.57 -0.01
CA MET A 206 2.08 -15.42 -0.19
C MET A 206 2.85 -14.09 -0.21
N VAL A 207 3.85 -13.94 0.66
CA VAL A 207 4.74 -12.78 0.68
C VAL A 207 5.54 -12.69 -0.62
N LYS A 208 6.16 -13.79 -1.06
CA LYS A 208 6.92 -13.84 -2.32
C LYS A 208 6.04 -13.47 -3.51
N GLU A 209 4.80 -13.96 -3.56
CA GLU A 209 3.85 -13.63 -4.63
C GLU A 209 3.45 -12.15 -4.62
N ALA A 210 3.18 -11.57 -3.44
CA ALA A 210 2.83 -10.16 -3.29
C ALA A 210 4.00 -9.25 -3.68
N LEU A 211 5.21 -9.57 -3.18
CA LEU A 211 6.45 -8.87 -3.50
C LEU A 211 6.72 -8.90 -5.00
N ALA A 212 6.65 -10.08 -5.63
CA ALA A 212 6.86 -10.25 -7.06
C ALA A 212 5.91 -9.39 -7.93
N LYS A 213 4.68 -9.12 -7.48
CA LYS A 213 3.70 -8.28 -8.21
C LYS A 213 4.02 -6.79 -8.12
N GLY A 214 4.54 -6.32 -6.99
CA GLY A 214 4.86 -4.90 -6.78
C GLY A 214 6.29 -4.51 -7.13
N LEU A 215 7.18 -5.49 -7.30
CA LEU A 215 8.62 -5.28 -7.41
C LEU A 215 9.03 -4.29 -8.51
N TYR A 216 8.31 -4.24 -9.63
CA TYR A 216 8.69 -3.41 -10.79
C TYR A 216 8.95 -1.94 -10.45
N ARG A 217 8.34 -1.42 -9.36
CA ARG A 217 8.50 -0.05 -8.89
C ARG A 217 9.85 0.23 -8.24
N PHE A 218 10.59 -0.82 -7.90
CA PHE A 218 11.85 -0.83 -7.15
C PHE A 218 12.99 -1.48 -7.93
N VAL A 219 12.76 -1.85 -9.20
CA VAL A 219 13.81 -2.33 -10.09
C VAL A 219 14.48 -1.12 -10.74
N ASN A 220 15.80 -1.16 -10.78
CA ASN A 220 16.69 -0.21 -11.46
C ASN A 220 17.86 -0.97 -12.09
N GLU A 221 18.79 -0.25 -12.72
CA GLU A 221 19.92 -0.86 -13.43
C GLU A 221 20.77 -1.76 -12.52
N ASP A 222 21.03 -1.32 -11.29
CA ASP A 222 21.86 -2.03 -10.31
C ASP A 222 21.18 -3.29 -9.78
N SER A 223 19.87 -3.25 -9.55
CA SER A 223 19.11 -4.34 -8.93
C SER A 223 18.52 -5.34 -9.94
N ARG A 224 18.44 -4.98 -11.22
CA ARG A 224 17.84 -5.84 -12.26
C ARG A 224 18.48 -7.22 -12.25
N ASN A 225 19.81 -7.31 -12.34
CA ASN A 225 20.50 -8.59 -12.46
C ASN A 225 20.26 -9.49 -11.25
N VAL A 226 20.30 -8.91 -10.04
CA VAL A 226 20.00 -9.62 -8.79
C VAL A 226 18.62 -10.28 -8.82
N TYR A 227 17.59 -9.54 -9.25
CA TYR A 227 16.24 -10.10 -9.39
C TYR A 227 16.10 -11.08 -10.56
N GLY A 228 16.94 -10.94 -11.60
CA GLY A 228 17.06 -11.92 -12.69
C GLY A 228 17.58 -13.27 -12.21
N ASP A 229 18.61 -13.27 -11.37
CA ASP A 229 19.16 -14.49 -10.77
C ASP A 229 18.13 -15.18 -9.87
N ILE A 230 17.40 -14.38 -9.06
CA ILE A 230 16.28 -14.88 -8.27
C ILE A 230 15.23 -15.50 -9.19
N LEU A 231 14.86 -14.83 -10.29
CA LEU A 231 13.91 -15.36 -11.24
C LEU A 231 14.34 -16.76 -11.72
N GLU A 232 15.57 -16.91 -12.21
CA GLU A 232 16.14 -18.16 -12.74
C GLU A 232 16.14 -19.32 -11.74
N SER A 233 16.39 -19.04 -10.46
CA SER A 233 16.33 -20.05 -9.39
C SER A 233 14.92 -20.55 -9.07
N LEU A 234 13.87 -19.80 -9.42
CA LEU A 234 12.49 -20.16 -9.08
C LEU A 234 11.94 -21.27 -10.00
N PRO A 235 11.05 -22.16 -9.49
CA PRO A 235 10.44 -23.21 -10.31
C PRO A 235 9.68 -22.64 -11.52
N LYS A 236 9.92 -23.22 -12.71
CA LYS A 236 9.43 -22.71 -14.02
C LYS A 236 7.92 -22.44 -14.09
N GLY A 237 7.10 -23.21 -13.36
CA GLY A 237 5.64 -23.07 -13.34
C GLY A 237 5.07 -22.26 -12.18
N SER A 238 5.91 -21.80 -11.24
CA SER A 238 5.43 -21.12 -10.03
C SER A 238 4.79 -19.76 -10.33
N ARG A 239 3.76 -19.40 -9.55
CA ARG A 239 3.12 -18.08 -9.63
C ARG A 239 4.11 -16.95 -9.32
N VAL A 240 4.98 -17.14 -8.32
CA VAL A 240 6.05 -16.19 -7.98
C VAL A 240 6.92 -15.90 -9.19
N ARG A 241 7.43 -16.94 -9.89
CA ARG A 241 8.27 -16.76 -11.08
C ARG A 241 7.53 -15.99 -12.17
N ARG A 242 6.27 -16.32 -12.45
CA ARG A 242 5.47 -15.62 -13.48
C ARG A 242 5.28 -14.14 -13.13
N ASN A 243 4.94 -13.83 -11.88
CA ASN A 243 4.77 -12.45 -11.42
C ASN A 243 6.09 -11.68 -11.46
N LEU A 244 7.19 -12.28 -11.01
CA LEU A 244 8.51 -11.66 -11.01
C LEU A 244 8.96 -11.38 -12.44
N LYS A 245 8.80 -12.34 -13.36
CA LYS A 245 9.09 -12.15 -14.78
C LYS A 245 8.30 -10.96 -15.34
N ALA A 246 7.00 -10.90 -15.07
CA ALA A 246 6.16 -9.79 -15.55
C ALA A 246 6.61 -8.43 -15.00
N SER A 247 7.07 -8.37 -13.75
CA SER A 247 7.63 -7.16 -13.15
C SER A 247 8.95 -6.74 -13.80
N LEU A 248 9.85 -7.68 -14.08
CA LEU A 248 11.12 -7.40 -14.76
C LEU A 248 10.91 -7.01 -16.23
N ASP A 249 10.05 -7.73 -16.96
CA ASP A 249 9.71 -7.38 -18.35
C ASP A 249 9.13 -5.96 -18.44
N ARG A 250 8.31 -5.56 -17.45
CA ARG A 250 7.73 -4.20 -17.38
C ARG A 250 8.81 -3.13 -17.17
N TYR A 251 9.79 -3.39 -16.30
CA TYR A 251 10.94 -2.50 -16.11
C TYR A 251 11.74 -2.40 -17.41
N ASP A 252 12.12 -3.53 -18.00
CA ASP A 252 12.93 -3.61 -19.23
C ASP A 252 12.26 -2.88 -20.40
N HIS A 253 10.92 -2.93 -20.49
CA HIS A 253 10.17 -2.18 -21.50
C HIS A 253 10.22 -0.66 -21.26
N ARG A 254 10.03 -0.22 -20.00
CA ARG A 254 10.05 1.21 -19.64
C ARG A 254 11.43 1.83 -19.82
N ALA A 255 12.50 1.10 -19.52
CA ALA A 255 13.88 1.59 -19.66
C ALA A 255 14.31 1.83 -21.12
N ARG A 256 13.54 1.32 -22.11
CA ARG A 256 13.79 1.50 -23.54
C ARG A 256 12.99 2.64 -24.18
N LEU A 257 12.04 3.21 -23.46
CA LEU A 257 11.21 4.35 -23.89
C LEU A 257 11.88 5.65 -23.48
#